data_AF-A0AA43TTX4-F1
#
_entry.id   AF-A0AA43TTX4-F1
#
_cell.length_a   1.000
_cell.length_b   1.000
_cell.length_c   1.000
_cell.angle_alpha   90.00
_cell.angle_beta   90.00
_cell.angle_gamma   90.00
#
_symmetry.space_group_name_H-M   'P 1'
#
loop_
_entity.id
_entity.type
_entity.pdbx_description
1 polymer ?
#
loop_
_entity_poly.entity_id
_entity_poly.type
_entity_poly.pdbx_seq_one_letter_code
_entity_poly.pdbx_strand_id
1 'polypeptide(L)'
;MQRIYGLVWPIVLSVVLPLVAAWFAYPETHLPPGFGVFPPLLVAEAPGFNLIIFVALALVEAAFVLFLLFPQWFGFTLPTPPPKPTAAAFPVWFWLGSALTVFFWWLMWTRVTPFGDLVYYAFTPLWWGFILTLDGLVYRRSGGYSLLATRPKTLIISAAVSIVGWFYFEYFDYFALGNWYYPNTADGVMPLSHAAVVLLFLTAYTTVWPAIFEWYTLLNTFPGL
;
A
#
# COMPACT_ATOMS: atom_id res chain seq x y z
N MET A 1 6.24 -13.50 26.74
CA MET A 1 6.92 -12.20 26.48
C MET A 1 8.28 -12.32 25.77
N GLN A 2 8.98 -13.47 25.78
CA GLN A 2 10.30 -13.63 25.12
C GLN A 2 10.32 -13.51 23.57
N ARG A 3 9.19 -13.67 22.87
CA ARG A 3 9.16 -13.66 21.39
C ARG A 3 9.34 -12.27 20.74
N ILE A 4 9.07 -11.18 21.46
CA ILE A 4 9.09 -9.83 20.87
C ILE A 4 10.53 -9.38 20.58
N TYR A 5 11.48 -9.68 21.47
CA TYR A 5 12.89 -9.29 21.30
C TYR A 5 13.56 -9.94 20.07
N GLY A 6 13.12 -11.13 19.68
CA GLY A 6 13.62 -11.80 18.47
C GLY A 6 13.26 -11.10 17.17
N LEU A 7 12.19 -10.28 17.16
CA LEU A 7 11.75 -9.52 15.99
C LEU A 7 12.34 -8.11 15.93
N VAL A 8 12.93 -7.62 17.03
CA VAL A 8 13.57 -6.29 17.06
C VAL A 8 14.89 -6.31 16.28
N TRP A 9 15.71 -7.35 16.46
CA TRP A 9 17.02 -7.42 15.81
C TRP A 9 16.97 -7.40 14.28
N PRO A 10 16.06 -8.12 13.59
CA PRO A 10 15.92 -7.99 12.13
C PRO A 10 15.57 -6.58 11.67
N ILE A 11 14.71 -5.85 12.41
CA ILE A 11 14.35 -4.46 12.10
C ILE A 11 15.55 -3.53 12.32
N VAL A 12 16.28 -3.71 13.43
CA VAL A 12 17.49 -2.92 13.71
C VAL A 12 18.55 -3.19 12.64
N LEU A 13 18.83 -4.45 12.32
CA LEU A 13 19.83 -4.84 11.34
C LEU A 13 19.49 -4.33 9.95
N SER A 14 18.22 -4.36 9.54
CA SER A 14 17.81 -3.86 8.22
C SER A 14 17.88 -2.33 8.10
N VAL A 15 17.92 -1.58 9.21
CA VAL A 15 18.24 -0.14 9.22
C VAL A 15 19.75 0.12 9.33
N VAL A 16 20.48 -0.68 10.10
CA VAL A 16 21.91 -0.43 10.34
C VAL A 16 22.77 -0.92 9.17
N LEU A 17 22.49 -2.09 8.61
CA LEU A 17 23.31 -2.69 7.57
C LEU A 17 23.39 -1.85 6.28
N PRO A 18 22.30 -1.24 5.77
CA PRO A 18 22.40 -0.36 4.61
C PRO A 18 23.25 0.89 4.89
N LEU A 19 23.20 1.44 6.10
CA LEU A 19 24.05 2.57 6.49
C LEU A 19 25.53 2.18 6.56
N VAL A 20 25.83 1.00 7.13
CA VAL A 20 27.19 0.46 7.15
C VAL A 20 27.68 0.21 5.73
N ALA A 21 26.86 -0.38 4.86
CA ALA A 21 27.21 -0.60 3.46
C ALA A 21 27.43 0.74 2.72
N ALA A 22 26.57 1.73 2.94
CA ALA A 22 26.68 3.06 2.34
C ALA A 22 27.96 3.80 2.76
N TRP A 23 28.42 3.63 4.00
CA TRP A 23 29.68 4.19 4.45
C TRP A 23 30.86 3.82 3.55
N PHE A 24 30.90 2.56 3.10
CA PHE A 24 31.94 2.05 2.21
C PHE A 24 31.64 2.28 0.73
N ALA A 25 30.37 2.19 0.32
CA ALA A 25 29.97 2.36 -1.08
C ALA A 25 30.06 3.82 -1.55
N TYR A 26 29.91 4.78 -0.64
CA TYR A 26 29.97 6.21 -0.92
C TYR A 26 31.10 6.86 -0.10
N PRO A 27 32.37 6.76 -0.51
CA PRO A 27 33.50 7.19 0.32
C PRO A 27 33.54 8.69 0.61
N GLU A 28 32.88 9.52 -0.20
CA GLU A 28 32.86 10.98 -0.04
C GLU A 28 31.70 11.49 0.84
N THR A 29 30.51 10.90 0.69
CA THR A 29 29.27 11.34 1.36
C THR A 29 28.79 10.38 2.45
N HIS A 30 29.29 9.14 2.46
CA HIS A 30 28.86 8.00 3.29
C HIS A 30 27.37 7.64 3.18
N LEU A 31 26.66 8.23 2.22
CA LEU A 31 25.23 8.09 1.97
C LEU A 31 24.96 8.16 0.46
N PRO A 32 23.90 7.49 -0.02
CA PRO A 32 23.54 7.56 -1.43
C PRO A 32 23.14 8.98 -1.87
N PRO A 33 23.23 9.30 -3.17
CA PRO A 33 22.79 10.59 -3.70
C PRO A 33 21.31 10.86 -3.34
N GLY A 34 21.01 12.09 -2.91
CA GLY A 34 19.64 12.50 -2.57
C GLY A 34 19.10 11.89 -1.26
N PHE A 35 19.93 11.22 -0.44
CA PHE A 35 19.49 10.65 0.82
C PHE A 35 18.81 11.69 1.72
N GLY A 36 17.56 11.41 2.11
CA GLY A 36 16.76 12.29 2.96
C GLY A 36 16.11 13.47 2.25
N VAL A 37 16.30 13.62 0.94
CA VAL A 37 15.61 14.63 0.12
C VAL A 37 14.31 14.03 -0.38
N PHE A 38 13.20 14.53 0.16
CA PHE A 38 11.86 14.10 -0.22
C PHE A 38 11.15 15.17 -1.06
N PRO A 39 10.32 14.83 -2.06
CA PRO A 39 10.11 13.49 -2.63
C PRO A 39 11.36 12.98 -3.39
N PRO A 40 11.62 11.65 -3.40
CA PRO A 40 12.70 11.08 -4.19
C PRO A 40 12.62 11.52 -5.66
N LEU A 41 13.78 11.97 -6.16
CA LEU A 41 13.99 12.34 -7.55
C LEU A 41 14.53 11.14 -8.33
N LEU A 42 14.40 11.18 -9.65
CA LEU A 42 15.06 10.19 -10.50
C LEU A 42 16.57 10.31 -10.36
N VAL A 43 17.22 9.27 -9.83
CA VAL A 43 18.69 9.24 -9.62
C VAL A 43 19.39 8.37 -10.67
N ALA A 44 18.75 7.29 -11.11
CA ALA A 44 19.30 6.39 -12.13
C ALA A 44 18.19 5.84 -13.03
N GLU A 45 18.50 5.66 -14.30
CA GLU A 45 17.59 4.98 -15.24
C GLU A 45 17.45 3.51 -14.88
N ALA A 46 16.23 2.99 -15.00
CA ALA A 46 15.99 1.57 -14.79
C ALA A 46 16.77 0.73 -15.82
N PRO A 47 17.31 -0.44 -15.43
CA PRO A 47 17.89 -1.37 -16.38
C PRO A 47 16.90 -1.72 -17.50
N GLY A 48 17.41 -1.92 -18.71
CA GLY A 48 16.59 -2.34 -19.85
C GLY A 48 15.88 -3.67 -19.61
N PHE A 49 14.81 -3.92 -20.35
CA PHE A 49 14.05 -5.17 -20.25
C PHE A 49 14.93 -6.40 -20.50
N ASN A 50 14.81 -7.39 -19.61
CA ASN A 50 15.48 -8.67 -19.75
C ASN A 50 14.45 -9.80 -19.79
N LEU A 51 14.31 -10.43 -20.96
CA LEU A 51 13.31 -11.49 -21.18
C LEU A 51 13.51 -12.70 -20.25
N ILE A 52 14.76 -13.06 -19.95
CA ILE A 52 15.06 -14.23 -19.10
C ILE A 52 14.59 -13.95 -17.67
N ILE A 53 14.94 -12.78 -17.12
CA ILE A 53 14.50 -12.37 -15.78
C ILE A 53 12.97 -12.27 -15.74
N PHE A 54 12.36 -11.65 -16.75
CA PHE A 54 10.91 -11.55 -16.86
C PHE A 54 10.22 -12.92 -16.84
N VAL A 55 10.65 -13.85 -17.70
CA VAL A 55 10.06 -15.20 -17.75
C VAL A 55 10.30 -15.95 -16.44
N ALA A 56 11.48 -15.85 -15.84
CA ALA A 56 11.77 -16.48 -14.56
C ALA A 56 10.83 -15.97 -13.45
N LEU A 57 10.69 -14.66 -13.31
CA LEU A 57 9.78 -14.05 -12.33
C LEU A 57 8.32 -14.40 -12.62
N ALA A 58 7.89 -14.34 -13.88
CA ALA A 58 6.54 -14.71 -14.29
C ALA A 58 6.21 -16.17 -13.96
N LEU A 59 7.16 -17.10 -14.12
CA LEU A 59 6.97 -18.49 -13.72
C LEU A 59 6.88 -18.66 -12.20
N VAL A 60 7.68 -17.91 -11.43
CA VAL A 60 7.57 -17.90 -9.96
C VAL A 60 6.21 -17.36 -9.53
N GLU A 61 5.79 -16.20 -10.06
CA GLU A 61 4.49 -15.61 -9.77
C GLU A 61 3.33 -16.52 -10.18
N ALA A 62 3.41 -17.16 -11.34
CA ALA A 62 2.43 -18.15 -11.78
C ALA A 62 2.37 -19.34 -10.82
N ALA A 63 3.50 -19.86 -10.35
CA ALA A 63 3.53 -20.93 -9.35
C ALA A 63 2.89 -20.48 -8.02
N PHE A 64 3.14 -19.25 -7.57
CA PHE A 64 2.49 -18.68 -6.39
C PHE A 64 0.98 -18.53 -6.58
N VAL A 65 0.52 -18.03 -7.73
CA VAL A 65 -0.90 -17.90 -8.04
C VAL A 65 -1.58 -19.28 -8.10
N LEU A 66 -0.95 -20.26 -8.74
CA LEU A 66 -1.45 -21.63 -8.77
C LEU A 66 -1.53 -22.24 -7.37
N PHE A 67 -0.54 -21.98 -6.53
CA PHE A 67 -0.54 -22.39 -5.13
C PHE A 67 -1.70 -21.76 -4.35
N LEU A 68 -1.92 -20.45 -4.49
CA LEU A 68 -2.98 -19.74 -3.78
C LEU A 68 -4.39 -20.10 -4.27
N LEU A 69 -4.57 -20.31 -5.57
CA LEU A 69 -5.87 -20.64 -6.16
C LEU A 69 -6.22 -22.14 -6.09
N PHE A 70 -5.20 -23.00 -6.17
CA PHE A 70 -5.35 -24.46 -6.17
C PHE A 70 -4.46 -25.12 -5.11
N PRO A 71 -4.60 -24.75 -3.82
CA PRO A 71 -3.75 -25.30 -2.76
C PRO A 71 -3.86 -26.84 -2.66
N GLN A 72 -4.98 -27.41 -3.09
CA GLN A 72 -5.20 -28.86 -3.21
C GLN A 72 -4.24 -29.58 -4.17
N TRP A 73 -3.72 -28.92 -5.22
CA TRP A 73 -2.67 -29.48 -6.09
C TRP A 73 -1.34 -29.66 -5.36
N PHE A 74 -1.18 -28.98 -4.22
CA PHE A 74 0.00 -29.01 -3.37
C PHE A 74 -0.25 -29.80 -2.06
N GLY A 75 -1.32 -30.59 -2.01
CA GLY A 75 -1.61 -31.49 -0.88
C GLY A 75 -2.34 -30.84 0.29
N PHE A 76 -2.83 -29.60 0.15
CA PHE A 76 -3.63 -28.96 1.20
C PHE A 76 -5.09 -29.42 1.13
N THR A 77 -5.66 -29.73 2.29
CA THR A 77 -7.08 -30.05 2.41
C THR A 77 -7.89 -28.79 2.67
N LEU A 78 -8.94 -28.56 1.87
CA LEU A 78 -9.87 -27.47 2.11
C LEU A 78 -10.79 -27.83 3.29
N PRO A 79 -10.86 -27.01 4.34
CA PRO A 79 -11.74 -27.25 5.46
C PRO A 79 -13.21 -27.11 5.04
N THR A 80 -14.10 -27.81 5.74
CA THR A 80 -15.54 -27.63 5.54
C THR A 80 -15.93 -26.20 5.95
N PRO A 81 -16.52 -25.40 5.04
CA PRO A 81 -16.84 -24.02 5.31
C PRO A 81 -17.86 -23.87 6.46
N PRO A 82 -17.68 -22.92 7.39
CA PRO A 82 -18.73 -22.59 8.35
C PRO A 82 -19.96 -22.00 7.64
N PRO A 83 -21.14 -22.02 8.29
CA PRO A 83 -22.34 -21.39 7.74
C PRO A 83 -22.10 -19.90 7.47
N LYS A 84 -22.53 -19.45 6.29
CA LYS A 84 -22.44 -18.03 5.94
C LYS A 84 -23.41 -17.21 6.80
N PRO A 85 -22.98 -16.09 7.41
CA PRO A 85 -23.90 -15.18 8.11
C PRO A 85 -24.98 -14.63 7.17
N THR A 86 -26.14 -14.29 7.74
CA THR A 86 -27.16 -13.52 7.02
C THR A 86 -26.59 -12.14 6.68
N ALA A 87 -26.71 -11.75 5.40
CA ALA A 87 -26.15 -10.48 4.96
C ALA A 87 -26.88 -9.29 5.59
N ALA A 88 -26.13 -8.33 6.11
CA ALA A 88 -26.67 -7.05 6.58
C ALA A 88 -27.03 -6.12 5.39
N ALA A 89 -27.74 -5.03 5.66
CA ALA A 89 -27.87 -3.95 4.68
C ALA A 89 -26.51 -3.26 4.46
N PHE A 90 -26.32 -2.63 3.30
CA PHE A 90 -25.14 -1.80 3.10
C PHE A 90 -25.18 -0.59 4.03
N PRO A 91 -24.08 -0.31 4.74
CA PRO A 91 -24.01 0.86 5.61
C PRO A 91 -23.82 2.15 4.80
N VAL A 92 -24.09 3.31 5.40
CA VAL A 92 -24.01 4.62 4.70
C VAL A 92 -22.61 4.92 4.15
N TRP A 93 -21.54 4.53 4.87
CA TRP A 93 -20.18 4.77 4.44
C TRP A 93 -19.77 3.96 3.21
N PHE A 94 -20.44 2.84 2.92
CA PHE A 94 -20.25 2.09 1.67
C PHE A 94 -20.56 2.98 0.46
N TRP A 95 -21.70 3.67 0.50
CA TRP A 95 -22.16 4.51 -0.60
C TRP A 95 -21.30 5.77 -0.74
N LEU A 96 -20.96 6.40 0.38
CA LEU A 96 -20.04 7.54 0.40
C LEU A 96 -18.66 7.14 -0.16
N GLY A 97 -18.11 6.02 0.31
CA GLY A 97 -16.84 5.49 -0.15
C GLY A 97 -16.86 5.15 -1.65
N SER A 98 -17.94 4.53 -2.12
CA SER A 98 -18.10 4.17 -3.53
C SER A 98 -18.16 5.41 -4.41
N ALA A 99 -18.91 6.44 -3.99
CA ALA A 99 -19.00 7.70 -4.71
C ALA A 99 -17.64 8.40 -4.79
N LEU A 100 -16.90 8.48 -3.68
CA LEU A 100 -15.54 9.04 -3.65
C LEU A 100 -14.60 8.25 -4.57
N THR A 101 -14.63 6.92 -4.50
CA THR A 101 -13.80 6.04 -5.31
C THR A 101 -14.05 6.29 -6.80
N VAL A 102 -15.31 6.20 -7.23
CA VAL A 102 -15.67 6.37 -8.65
C VAL A 102 -15.36 7.78 -9.13
N PHE A 103 -15.68 8.80 -8.34
CA PHE A 103 -15.44 10.19 -8.72
C PHE A 103 -13.94 10.50 -8.87
N PHE A 104 -13.12 10.17 -7.88
CA PHE A 104 -11.68 10.48 -7.93
C PHE A 104 -10.91 9.54 -8.87
N TRP A 105 -11.39 8.31 -9.06
CA TRP A 105 -10.89 7.44 -10.14
C TRP A 105 -11.19 8.05 -11.49
N TRP A 106 -12.43 8.45 -11.77
CA TRP A 106 -12.78 9.16 -13.00
C TRP A 106 -11.92 10.43 -13.17
N LEU A 107 -11.78 11.25 -12.13
CA LEU A 107 -11.01 12.49 -12.17
C LEU A 107 -9.55 12.25 -12.57
N MET A 108 -8.91 11.19 -12.08
CA MET A 108 -7.54 10.83 -12.44
C MET A 108 -7.39 10.39 -13.91
N TRP A 109 -8.42 9.81 -14.51
CA TRP A 109 -8.36 9.20 -15.85
C TRP A 109 -8.97 10.06 -16.95
N THR A 110 -9.85 10.99 -16.61
CA THR A 110 -10.69 11.67 -17.59
C THR A 110 -9.92 12.62 -18.52
N ARG A 111 -8.67 12.97 -18.19
CA ARG A 111 -7.76 13.90 -18.94
C ARG A 111 -8.37 15.24 -19.35
N VAL A 112 -9.58 15.54 -18.89
CA VAL A 112 -10.24 16.84 -18.98
C VAL A 112 -10.09 17.54 -17.65
N THR A 113 -10.12 18.87 -17.65
CA THR A 113 -9.89 19.70 -16.47
C THR A 113 -11.16 20.37 -15.91
N PRO A 114 -12.36 19.73 -15.89
CA PRO A 114 -13.56 20.41 -15.40
C PRO A 114 -13.44 20.79 -13.91
N PHE A 115 -12.49 20.17 -13.19
CA PHE A 115 -12.18 20.46 -11.79
C PHE A 115 -10.75 21.00 -11.59
N GLY A 116 -10.08 21.45 -12.66
CA GLY A 116 -8.74 22.03 -12.61
C GLY A 116 -7.74 21.22 -11.78
N ASP A 117 -7.14 21.88 -10.79
CA ASP A 117 -6.08 21.35 -9.92
C ASP A 117 -6.57 20.33 -8.87
N LEU A 118 -7.87 20.03 -8.81
CA LEU A 118 -8.42 19.05 -7.86
C LEU A 118 -7.77 17.67 -8.03
N VAL A 119 -7.29 17.35 -9.24
CA VAL A 119 -6.61 16.08 -9.54
C VAL A 119 -5.36 15.85 -8.67
N TYR A 120 -4.67 16.91 -8.25
CA TYR A 120 -3.49 16.78 -7.37
C TYR A 120 -3.83 16.25 -5.98
N TYR A 121 -5.09 16.40 -5.57
CA TYR A 121 -5.60 15.93 -4.28
C TYR A 121 -6.33 14.58 -4.39
N ALA A 122 -6.39 13.98 -5.58
CA ALA A 122 -7.29 12.86 -5.85
C ALA A 122 -6.91 11.54 -5.16
N PHE A 123 -5.61 11.33 -4.89
CA PHE A 123 -5.11 10.05 -4.38
C PHE A 123 -5.75 9.64 -3.05
N THR A 124 -5.62 10.48 -2.03
CA THR A 124 -6.10 10.18 -0.67
C THR A 124 -7.62 9.92 -0.61
N PRO A 125 -8.50 10.79 -1.15
CA PRO A 125 -9.94 10.54 -1.11
C PRO A 125 -10.37 9.35 -1.99
N LEU A 126 -9.68 9.06 -3.10
CA LEU A 126 -9.88 7.83 -3.86
C LEU A 126 -9.63 6.59 -2.99
N TRP A 127 -8.45 6.50 -2.37
CA TRP A 127 -8.06 5.32 -1.61
C TRP A 127 -8.83 5.16 -0.31
N TRP A 128 -9.12 6.23 0.42
CA TRP A 128 -10.02 6.15 1.57
C TRP A 128 -11.45 5.84 1.17
N GLY A 129 -11.92 6.35 0.02
CA GLY A 129 -13.18 5.93 -0.57
C GLY A 129 -13.21 4.42 -0.83
N PHE A 130 -12.11 3.88 -1.37
CA PHE A 130 -11.97 2.45 -1.67
C PHE A 130 -11.96 1.61 -0.38
N ILE A 131 -11.22 2.04 0.65
CA ILE A 131 -11.21 1.41 1.97
C ILE A 131 -12.61 1.37 2.58
N LEU A 132 -13.36 2.48 2.55
CA LEU A 132 -14.74 2.53 3.05
C LEU A 132 -15.69 1.64 2.23
N THR A 133 -15.46 1.52 0.92
CA THR A 133 -16.21 0.61 0.05
C THR A 133 -15.96 -0.84 0.42
N LEU A 134 -14.71 -1.23 0.64
CA LEU A 134 -14.35 -2.57 1.10
C LEU A 134 -14.92 -2.86 2.49
N ASP A 135 -14.74 -1.96 3.45
CA ASP A 135 -15.28 -2.11 4.82
C ASP A 135 -16.81 -2.30 4.79
N GLY A 136 -17.51 -1.51 3.97
CA GLY A 136 -18.95 -1.65 3.79
C GLY A 136 -19.38 -2.98 3.16
N LEU A 137 -18.57 -3.53 2.25
CA LEU A 137 -18.78 -4.85 1.67
C LEU A 137 -18.54 -5.95 2.72
N VAL A 138 -17.50 -5.82 3.54
CA VAL A 138 -17.21 -6.69 4.69
C VAL A 138 -18.39 -6.68 5.65
N TYR A 139 -18.84 -5.49 6.07
CA TYR A 139 -19.98 -5.28 6.96
C TYR A 139 -21.23 -6.02 6.45
N ARG A 140 -21.57 -5.85 5.18
CA ARG A 140 -22.71 -6.54 4.56
C ARG A 140 -22.54 -8.05 4.61
N ARG A 141 -21.37 -8.57 4.23
CA ARG A 141 -21.14 -10.02 4.05
C ARG A 141 -20.98 -10.78 5.36
N SER A 142 -20.50 -10.11 6.39
CA SER A 142 -20.26 -10.69 7.72
C SER A 142 -21.48 -10.60 8.64
N GLY A 143 -22.56 -9.93 8.23
CA GLY A 143 -23.74 -9.71 9.06
C GLY A 143 -23.57 -8.57 10.08
N GLY A 144 -22.74 -7.57 9.78
CA GLY A 144 -22.58 -6.35 10.57
C GLY A 144 -21.21 -6.18 11.24
N TYR A 145 -20.25 -7.08 10.98
CA TYR A 145 -18.87 -6.95 11.43
C TYR A 145 -18.00 -6.29 10.35
N SER A 146 -17.29 -5.22 10.70
CA SER A 146 -16.22 -4.62 9.88
C SER A 146 -15.24 -3.88 10.78
N LEU A 147 -14.10 -3.43 10.24
CA LEU A 147 -13.12 -2.71 11.07
C LEU A 147 -13.69 -1.37 11.51
N LEU A 148 -14.31 -0.62 10.62
CA LEU A 148 -14.92 0.67 10.96
C LEU A 148 -16.06 0.52 11.97
N ALA A 149 -16.94 -0.46 11.79
CA ALA A 149 -18.12 -0.62 12.64
C ALA A 149 -17.80 -1.20 14.02
N THR A 150 -16.84 -2.13 14.10
CA THR A 150 -16.64 -2.94 15.33
C THR A 150 -15.24 -2.85 15.91
N ARG A 151 -14.23 -2.45 15.12
CA ARG A 151 -12.82 -2.35 15.53
C ARG A 151 -12.17 -1.01 15.06
N PRO A 152 -12.80 0.16 15.26
CA PRO A 152 -12.31 1.42 14.69
C PRO A 152 -10.90 1.78 15.19
N LYS A 153 -10.56 1.38 16.42
CA LYS A 153 -9.19 1.53 16.96
C LYS A 153 -8.16 0.76 16.12
N THR A 154 -8.50 -0.44 15.66
CA THR A 154 -7.63 -1.25 14.80
C THR A 154 -7.44 -0.57 13.46
N LEU A 155 -8.50 -0.01 12.86
CA LEU A 155 -8.41 0.75 11.62
C LEU A 155 -7.50 1.98 11.77
N ILE A 156 -7.67 2.77 12.84
CA ILE A 156 -6.83 3.95 13.11
C ILE A 156 -5.37 3.56 13.34
N ILE A 157 -5.11 2.51 14.13
CA ILE A 157 -3.74 2.01 14.35
C ILE A 157 -3.13 1.55 13.03
N SER A 158 -3.89 0.85 12.17
CA SER A 158 -3.39 0.41 10.87
C SER A 158 -2.99 1.59 9.99
N ALA A 159 -3.77 2.68 9.98
CA ALA A 159 -3.44 3.91 9.27
C ALA A 159 -2.15 4.57 9.79
N ALA A 160 -1.97 4.63 11.12
CA ALA A 160 -0.76 5.18 11.72
C ALA A 160 0.48 4.31 11.43
N VAL A 161 0.35 2.98 11.51
CA VAL A 161 1.40 2.03 11.14
C VAL A 161 1.72 2.12 9.64
N SER A 162 0.76 2.48 8.80
CA SER A 162 0.95 2.72 7.35
C SER A 162 1.89 3.88 7.06
N ILE A 163 1.80 4.96 7.84
CA ILE A 163 2.75 6.06 7.73
C ILE A 163 4.17 5.56 8.04
N VAL A 164 4.36 4.84 9.15
CA VAL A 164 5.67 4.33 9.57
C VAL A 164 6.24 3.33 8.56
N GLY A 165 5.40 2.42 8.08
CA GLY A 165 5.77 1.44 7.06
C GLY A 165 6.22 2.09 5.76
N TRP A 166 5.58 3.20 5.36
CA TRP A 166 5.99 3.93 4.18
C TRP A 166 7.30 4.70 4.37
N PHE A 167 7.52 5.34 5.53
CA PHE A 167 8.83 5.93 5.83
C PHE A 167 9.96 4.91 5.79
N TYR A 168 9.67 3.70 6.25
CA TYR A 168 10.60 2.58 6.20
C TYR A 168 10.87 2.12 4.75
N PHE A 169 9.85 2.13 3.88
CA PHE A 169 10.02 1.92 2.43
C PHE A 169 10.89 3.02 1.79
N GLU A 170 10.56 4.29 2.01
CA GLU A 170 11.31 5.45 1.48
C GLU A 170 12.78 5.43 1.94
N TYR A 171 13.03 5.01 3.18
CA TYR A 171 14.37 4.79 3.68
C TYR A 171 15.17 3.83 2.80
N PHE A 172 14.61 2.67 2.41
CA PHE A 172 15.27 1.73 1.51
C PHE A 172 15.39 2.24 0.09
N ASP A 173 14.39 2.99 -0.38
CA ASP A 173 14.35 3.52 -1.74
C ASP A 173 15.56 4.42 -2.05
N TYR A 174 16.03 5.20 -1.07
CA TYR A 174 17.28 5.96 -1.21
C TYR A 174 18.50 5.06 -1.49
N PHE A 175 18.58 3.86 -0.90
CA PHE A 175 19.69 2.92 -1.16
C PHE A 175 19.52 2.13 -2.46
N ALA A 176 18.29 2.02 -2.95
CA ALA A 176 17.97 1.45 -4.25
C ALA A 176 18.16 2.46 -5.41
N LEU A 177 18.77 3.62 -5.13
CA LEU A 177 19.04 4.70 -6.09
C LEU A 177 17.77 5.25 -6.75
N GLY A 178 16.71 5.45 -5.96
CA GLY A 178 15.45 6.02 -6.45
C GLY A 178 14.72 5.07 -7.41
N ASN A 179 14.72 3.77 -7.06
CA ASN A 179 13.96 2.76 -7.80
C ASN A 179 12.47 3.15 -7.89
N TRP A 180 11.97 3.86 -6.90
CA TRP A 180 10.73 4.61 -6.96
C TRP A 180 11.02 6.12 -6.94
N TYR A 181 10.27 6.91 -7.72
CA TYR A 181 10.36 8.36 -7.67
C TYR A 181 9.03 8.98 -8.08
N TYR A 182 8.83 10.25 -7.73
CA TYR A 182 7.56 10.94 -7.98
C TYR A 182 7.74 11.98 -9.11
N PRO A 183 7.51 11.60 -10.38
CA PRO A 183 7.81 12.47 -11.53
C PRO A 183 7.01 13.78 -11.51
N ASN A 184 5.79 13.75 -10.97
CA ASN A 184 4.89 14.90 -10.94
C ASN A 184 5.19 15.89 -9.80
N THR A 185 6.21 15.62 -8.98
CA THR A 185 6.67 16.54 -7.93
C THR A 185 7.97 17.24 -8.29
N ALA A 186 8.55 16.95 -9.45
CA ALA A 186 9.66 17.71 -10.00
C ALA A 186 9.22 19.14 -10.35
N ASP A 187 10.17 20.08 -10.29
CA ASP A 187 9.93 21.52 -10.38
C ASP A 187 8.99 21.89 -11.55
N GLY A 188 7.84 22.48 -11.21
CA GLY A 188 6.91 23.09 -12.16
C GLY A 188 5.74 22.22 -12.64
N VAL A 189 5.69 20.91 -12.34
CA VAL A 189 4.59 20.04 -12.80
C VAL A 189 3.36 20.15 -11.91
N MET A 190 3.55 20.22 -10.59
CA MET A 190 2.50 20.44 -9.60
C MET A 190 2.71 21.82 -8.97
N PRO A 191 1.80 22.80 -9.14
CA PRO A 191 1.95 24.16 -8.63
C PRO A 191 1.66 24.26 -7.12
N LEU A 192 2.12 23.29 -6.33
CA LEU A 192 1.96 23.22 -4.88
C LEU A 192 3.27 23.53 -4.18
N SER A 193 3.19 24.12 -2.99
CA SER A 193 4.37 24.30 -2.14
C SER A 193 4.92 22.94 -1.70
N HIS A 194 6.23 22.87 -1.44
CA HIS A 194 6.86 21.65 -0.91
C HIS A 194 6.15 21.12 0.34
N ALA A 195 5.75 21.99 1.27
CA ALA A 195 5.01 21.59 2.46
C ALA A 195 3.65 20.96 2.13
N ALA A 196 2.92 21.49 1.13
CA ALA A 196 1.67 20.91 0.68
C ALA A 196 1.87 19.53 0.05
N VAL A 197 2.94 19.35 -0.74
CA VAL A 197 3.33 18.04 -1.30
C VAL A 197 3.61 17.05 -0.17
N VAL A 198 4.45 17.39 0.81
CA VAL A 198 4.74 16.53 1.96
C VAL A 198 3.47 16.13 2.70
N LEU A 199 2.55 17.07 2.95
CA LEU A 199 1.27 16.78 3.59
C LEU A 199 0.40 15.81 2.76
N LEU A 200 0.33 16.00 1.44
CA LEU A 200 -0.37 15.08 0.55
C LEU A 200 0.19 13.66 0.67
N PHE A 201 1.51 13.50 0.63
CA PHE A 201 2.17 12.20 0.79
C PHE A 201 1.94 11.58 2.17
N LEU A 202 2.08 12.35 3.25
CA LEU A 202 1.78 11.86 4.60
C LEU A 202 0.35 11.33 4.73
N THR A 203 -0.62 12.02 4.12
CA THR A 203 -2.01 11.53 4.10
C THR A 203 -2.17 10.31 3.20
N ALA A 204 -1.50 10.26 2.05
CA ALA A 204 -1.50 9.10 1.16
C ALA A 204 -0.95 7.84 1.87
N TYR A 205 0.12 8.00 2.67
CA TYR A 205 0.76 6.91 3.39
C TYR A 205 -0.13 6.26 4.43
N THR A 206 -1.25 6.88 4.82
CA THR A 206 -2.22 6.28 5.73
C THR A 206 -3.00 5.10 5.12
N THR A 207 -2.94 4.88 3.81
CA THR A 207 -3.93 4.05 3.10
C THR A 207 -3.55 2.58 2.91
N VAL A 208 -2.25 2.25 2.90
CA VAL A 208 -1.76 0.91 2.52
C VAL A 208 -2.19 -0.18 3.50
N TRP A 209 -1.87 -0.05 4.79
CA TRP A 209 -2.26 -1.08 5.77
C TRP A 209 -3.77 -1.18 5.98
N PRO A 210 -4.55 -0.08 6.05
CA PRO A 210 -6.01 -0.19 6.04
C PRO A 210 -6.53 -0.98 4.85
N ALA A 211 -6.06 -0.71 3.62
CA ALA A 211 -6.49 -1.45 2.43
C ALA A 211 -6.14 -2.93 2.51
N ILE A 212 -4.94 -3.29 2.99
CA ILE A 212 -4.53 -4.69 3.20
C ILE A 212 -5.44 -5.38 4.22
N PHE A 213 -5.73 -4.70 5.34
CA PHE A 213 -6.56 -5.26 6.40
C PHE A 213 -8.01 -5.42 5.95
N GLU A 214 -8.55 -4.49 5.15
CA GLU A 214 -9.89 -4.63 4.57
C GLU A 214 -9.97 -5.75 3.53
N TRP A 215 -8.92 -5.96 2.72
CA TRP A 215 -8.85 -7.14 1.86
C TRP A 215 -8.81 -8.43 2.67
N TYR A 216 -8.00 -8.48 3.73
CA TYR A 216 -7.94 -9.62 4.62
C TYR A 216 -9.29 -9.91 5.27
N THR A 217 -9.98 -8.91 5.83
CA THR A 217 -11.31 -9.09 6.43
C THR A 217 -12.33 -9.51 5.38
N LEU A 218 -12.27 -8.96 4.17
CA LEU A 218 -13.15 -9.33 3.06
C LEU A 218 -12.95 -10.78 2.65
N LEU A 219 -11.72 -11.22 2.45
CA LEU A 219 -11.40 -12.62 2.10
C LEU A 219 -11.90 -13.59 3.19
N ASN A 220 -11.78 -13.23 4.47
CA ASN A 220 -12.33 -14.03 5.57
C ASN A 220 -13.87 -14.11 5.59
N THR A 221 -14.58 -13.29 4.80
CA THR A 221 -16.04 -13.45 4.64
C THR A 221 -16.42 -14.50 3.59
N PHE A 222 -15.45 -15.18 2.97
CA PHE A 222 -15.67 -16.28 2.03
C PHE A 222 -15.36 -17.60 2.76
N PRO A 223 -16.38 -18.39 3.13
CA PRO A 223 -16.16 -19.60 3.94
C PRO A 223 -15.24 -20.66 3.32
N GLY A 224 -15.04 -20.64 2.01
CA GLY A 224 -14.22 -21.61 1.27
C GLY A 224 -12.83 -21.08 0.86
N LEU A 225 -12.42 -19.92 1.37
CA LEU A 225 -11.07 -19.37 1.23
C LEU A 225 -10.30 -19.48 2.56
#